data_AF-A0A6F9B8U5-F1
#
_entry.id   AF-A0A6F9B8U5-F1
#
_cell.length_a   1.000
_cell.length_b   1.000
_cell.length_c   1.000
_cell.angle_alpha   90.00
_cell.angle_beta   90.00
_cell.angle_gamma   90.00
#
_symmetry.space_group_name_H-M   'P 1'
#
loop_
_entity.id
_entity.type
_entity.pdbx_description
1 polymer ?
#
loop_
_entity_poly.entity_id
_entity_poly.type
_entity_poly.pdbx_seq_one_letter_code
_entity_poly.pdbx_strand_id
1 'polypeptide(L)'
;MAMPVPDCCGNEDQFDNLEKHTQSGIEFVERYTKFVKERSEIEINYAKQIRNLSKKYQPKKNSREEEENKYTSCRAFLSTLNELNDYAGQHEVIAENLTSQIIAELSRYLTELKAERKSVRPHFLFIF
;
A
#
# COMPACT_ATOMS: atom_id res chain seq x y z
N MET A 1 29.62 -60.19 15.84
CA MET A 1 28.85 -59.06 16.37
C MET A 1 29.39 -57.81 15.69
N ALA A 2 28.78 -57.42 14.57
CA ALA A 2 29.20 -56.25 13.82
C ALA A 2 28.71 -55.00 14.56
N MET A 3 29.62 -54.11 14.91
CA MET A 3 29.26 -52.81 15.49
C MET A 3 28.56 -51.97 14.40
N PRO A 4 27.50 -51.23 14.73
CA PRO A 4 26.86 -50.34 13.77
C PRO A 4 27.86 -49.25 13.38
N VAL A 5 28.02 -49.08 12.07
CA VAL A 5 28.80 -47.98 11.49
C VAL A 5 28.11 -46.69 11.96
N PRO A 6 28.84 -45.73 12.56
CA PRO A 6 28.26 -44.43 12.86
C PRO A 6 27.80 -43.83 11.54
N ASP A 7 26.59 -43.30 11.50
CA ASP A 7 26.03 -42.62 10.35
C ASP A 7 26.85 -41.35 10.08
N CYS A 8 27.95 -41.51 9.35
CA CYS A 8 28.83 -40.42 8.92
C CYS A 8 28.21 -39.73 7.71
N CYS A 9 27.12 -39.01 7.88
CA CYS A 9 26.65 -37.99 6.95
C CYS A 9 25.85 -36.92 7.69
N GLY A 10 26.55 -35.95 8.27
CA GLY A 10 25.96 -34.64 8.55
C GLY A 10 25.65 -33.94 7.25
N ASN A 11 24.48 -34.23 6.67
CA ASN A 11 23.88 -33.51 5.56
C ASN A 11 22.35 -33.65 5.66
N GLU A 12 21.73 -32.99 6.65
CA GLU A 12 20.39 -32.46 6.37
C GLU A 12 20.63 -31.28 5.42
N ASP A 13 20.37 -31.53 4.14
CA ASP A 13 20.41 -30.47 3.14
C ASP A 13 19.56 -29.27 3.59
N GLN A 14 19.93 -28.07 3.17
CA GLN A 14 19.27 -26.86 3.66
C GLN A 14 17.95 -26.57 2.93
N PHE A 15 17.35 -27.56 2.24
CA PHE A 15 16.18 -27.34 1.40
C PHE A 15 14.97 -26.87 2.21
N ASP A 16 14.70 -27.49 3.35
CA ASP A 16 13.59 -27.10 4.22
C ASP A 16 13.75 -25.67 4.77
N ASN A 17 14.97 -25.28 5.12
CA ASN A 17 15.27 -23.93 5.61
C ASN A 17 15.10 -22.89 4.49
N LEU A 18 15.56 -23.20 3.28
CA LEU A 18 15.40 -22.35 2.10
C LEU A 18 13.92 -22.22 1.70
N GLU A 19 13.17 -23.31 1.74
CA GLU A 19 11.75 -23.33 1.43
C GLU A 19 10.96 -22.45 2.42
N LYS A 20 11.22 -22.59 3.72
CA LYS A 20 10.59 -21.74 4.76
C LYS A 20 10.96 -20.27 4.55
N HIS A 21 12.23 -19.96 4.31
CA HIS A 21 12.69 -18.58 4.11
C HIS A 21 12.00 -17.91 2.91
N THR A 22 11.92 -18.61 1.78
CA THR A 22 11.26 -18.09 0.57
C THR A 22 9.74 -17.93 0.76
N GLN A 23 9.09 -18.83 1.50
CA GLN A 23 7.68 -18.67 1.89
C GLN A 23 7.48 -17.44 2.79
N SER A 24 8.31 -17.25 3.82
CA SER A 24 8.23 -16.09 4.71
C SER A 24 8.45 -14.77 3.96
N GLY A 25 9.34 -14.75 2.96
CA GLY A 25 9.52 -13.60 2.07
C GLY A 25 8.24 -13.23 1.31
N ILE A 26 7.55 -14.23 0.75
CA ILE A 26 6.27 -14.05 0.05
C ILE A 26 5.20 -13.49 0.99
N GLU A 27 5.06 -14.07 2.19
CA GLU A 27 4.10 -13.61 3.20
C GLU A 27 4.38 -12.17 3.67
N PHE A 28 5.65 -11.79 3.75
CA PHE A 28 6.02 -10.42 4.07
C PHE A 28 5.55 -9.45 2.99
N VAL A 29 5.82 -9.75 1.71
CA VAL A 29 5.40 -8.90 0.59
C VAL A 29 3.87 -8.81 0.51
N GLU A 30 3.14 -9.90 0.76
CA GLU A 30 1.67 -9.89 0.85
C GLU A 30 1.16 -8.97 1.95
N ARG A 31 1.73 -9.08 3.15
CA ARG A 31 1.37 -8.25 4.31
C ARG A 31 1.65 -6.77 4.04
N TYR A 32 2.81 -6.48 3.46
CA TYR A 32 3.17 -5.11 3.10
C TYR A 32 2.24 -4.53 2.02
N THR A 33 1.92 -5.33 1.00
CA THR A 33 0.97 -4.92 -0.05
C THR A 33 -0.40 -4.59 0.55
N LYS A 34 -0.88 -5.41 1.49
CA LYS A 34 -2.14 -5.16 2.21
C LYS A 34 -2.07 -3.88 3.03
N PHE A 35 -0.97 -3.65 3.75
CA PHE A 35 -0.75 -2.40 4.50
C PHE A 35 -0.82 -1.16 3.59
N VAL A 36 -0.16 -1.19 2.43
CA VAL A 36 -0.20 -0.05 1.50
C VAL A 36 -1.62 0.18 0.94
N LYS A 37 -2.38 -0.89 0.69
CA LYS A 37 -3.80 -0.80 0.29
C LYS A 37 -4.64 -0.11 1.35
N GLU A 38 -4.57 -0.57 2.60
CA GLU A 38 -5.30 0.04 3.73
C GLU A 38 -4.89 1.51 3.94
N ARG A 39 -3.59 1.82 3.80
CA ARG A 39 -3.12 3.20 3.84
C ARG A 39 -3.74 4.04 2.71
N SER A 40 -3.77 3.54 1.48
CA SER A 40 -4.40 4.26 0.36
C SER A 40 -5.89 4.54 0.61
N GLU A 41 -6.62 3.59 1.20
CA GLU A 41 -8.03 3.78 1.56
C GLU A 41 -8.21 4.87 2.62
N ILE A 42 -7.32 4.95 3.60
CA ILE A 42 -7.31 6.02 4.61
C ILE A 42 -7.13 7.39 3.95
N GLU A 43 -6.17 7.53 3.03
CA GLU A 43 -5.89 8.78 2.31
C GLU A 43 -7.12 9.23 1.49
N ILE A 44 -7.76 8.31 0.75
CA ILE A 44 -8.99 8.60 -0.02
C ILE A 44 -10.12 9.07 0.90
N ASN A 45 -10.33 8.36 2.01
CA ASN A 45 -11.41 8.71 2.94
C ASN A 45 -11.14 10.03 3.65
N TYR A 46 -9.88 10.33 3.97
CA TYR A 46 -9.49 11.61 4.56
C TYR A 46 -9.75 12.77 3.58
N ALA A 47 -9.27 12.66 2.34
CA ALA A 47 -9.53 13.66 1.29
C ALA A 47 -11.03 13.92 1.09
N LYS A 48 -11.83 12.84 1.02
CA LYS A 48 -13.29 12.93 0.89
C LYS A 48 -13.94 13.70 2.03
N GLN A 49 -13.52 13.43 3.27
CA GLN A 49 -14.06 14.13 4.45
C GLN A 49 -13.71 15.62 4.44
N ILE A 50 -12.46 15.98 4.12
CA ILE A 50 -12.03 17.39 4.03
C ILE A 50 -12.78 18.12 2.90
N ARG A 51 -12.95 17.51 1.72
CA ARG A 51 -13.70 18.11 0.62
C ARG A 51 -15.16 18.33 0.97
N ASN A 52 -15.81 17.34 1.59
CA ASN A 52 -17.21 17.47 2.02
C ASN A 52 -17.37 18.57 3.05
N LEU A 53 -16.42 18.70 3.98
CA LEU A 53 -16.38 19.79 4.95
C LEU A 53 -16.25 21.15 4.25
N SER A 54 -15.24 21.33 3.39
CA SER A 54 -15.05 22.59 2.64
C SER A 54 -16.30 22.97 1.87
N LYS A 55 -16.88 22.03 1.10
CA LYS A 55 -18.10 22.23 0.31
C LYS A 55 -19.33 22.60 1.16
N LYS A 56 -19.45 22.06 2.39
CA LYS A 56 -20.57 22.35 3.29
C LYS A 56 -20.57 23.82 3.74
N TYR A 57 -19.40 24.44 3.87
CA TYR A 57 -19.24 25.81 4.36
C TYR A 57 -18.97 26.83 3.25
N GLN A 58 -18.85 26.39 1.99
CA GLN A 58 -18.78 27.32 0.85
C GLN A 58 -20.05 28.17 0.77
N PRO A 59 -19.93 29.50 0.54
CA PRO A 59 -21.06 30.40 0.37
C PRO A 59 -21.99 29.94 -0.77
N LYS A 60 -23.30 29.98 -0.52
CA LYS A 60 -24.31 29.75 -1.55
C LYS A 60 -24.46 31.02 -2.37
N LYS A 61 -24.52 30.90 -3.70
CA LYS A 61 -24.76 32.04 -4.59
C LYS A 61 -26.17 32.61 -4.37
N ASN A 62 -26.30 33.54 -3.45
CA ASN A 62 -27.49 34.35 -3.20
C ASN A 62 -27.08 35.82 -3.00
N SER A 63 -28.01 36.75 -3.25
CA SER A 63 -27.72 38.20 -3.25
C SER A 63 -27.27 38.76 -1.90
N ARG A 64 -27.60 38.09 -0.79
CA ARG A 64 -27.24 38.51 0.57
C ARG A 64 -25.81 38.12 0.92
N GLU A 65 -25.37 36.92 0.56
CA GLU A 65 -23.99 36.46 0.78
C GLU A 65 -22.99 37.17 -0.15
N GLU A 66 -23.41 37.63 -1.33
CA GLU A 66 -22.58 38.49 -2.19
C GLU A 66 -22.20 39.82 -1.54
N GLU A 67 -23.08 40.41 -0.72
CA GLU A 67 -22.73 41.58 0.09
C GLU A 67 -21.78 41.25 1.23
N GLU A 68 -21.97 40.10 1.91
CA GLU A 68 -21.09 39.66 3.00
C GLU A 68 -19.67 39.29 2.49
N ASN A 69 -19.55 38.77 1.28
CA ASN A 69 -18.27 38.47 0.62
C ASN A 69 -17.42 39.72 0.31
N LYS A 70 -17.94 40.94 0.54
CA LYS A 70 -17.15 42.18 0.46
C LYS A 70 -16.24 42.39 1.67
N TYR A 71 -16.55 41.79 2.82
CA TYR A 71 -15.73 41.93 4.02
C TYR A 71 -14.46 41.08 3.93
N THR A 72 -13.34 41.63 4.43
CA THR A 72 -12.03 40.98 4.42
C THR A 72 -12.03 39.66 5.21
N SER A 73 -12.82 39.59 6.29
CA SER A 73 -13.01 38.36 7.08
C SER A 73 -13.66 37.23 6.27
N CYS A 74 -14.73 37.51 5.53
CA CYS A 74 -15.39 36.51 4.67
C CYS A 74 -14.45 36.05 3.55
N ARG A 75 -13.71 36.97 2.93
CA ARG A 75 -12.71 36.62 1.91
C ARG A 75 -11.57 35.76 2.45
N ALA A 76 -11.09 36.04 3.66
CA ALA A 76 -10.07 35.23 4.32
C ALA A 76 -10.58 33.80 4.58
N PHE A 77 -11.80 33.66 5.09
CA PHE A 77 -12.42 32.35 5.30
C PHE A 77 -12.59 31.56 4.00
N LEU A 78 -13.08 32.20 2.93
CA LEU A 78 -13.14 31.62 1.59
C LEU A 78 -11.77 31.11 1.10
N SER A 79 -10.70 31.87 1.34
CA SER A 79 -9.34 31.44 1.02
C SER A 79 -8.98 30.15 1.75
N THR A 80 -9.25 30.09 3.06
CA THR A 80 -9.03 28.87 3.86
C THR A 80 -9.84 27.67 3.36
N LEU A 81 -11.09 27.87 2.93
CA LEU A 81 -11.91 26.79 2.35
C LEU A 81 -11.33 26.27 1.03
N ASN A 82 -10.79 27.15 0.20
CA ASN A 82 -10.14 26.79 -1.06
C ASN A 82 -8.84 26.02 -0.79
N GLU A 83 -8.00 26.51 0.13
CA GLU A 83 -6.79 25.81 0.56
C GLU A 83 -7.08 24.42 1.12
N LEU A 84 -8.16 24.26 1.90
CA LEU A 84 -8.60 22.95 2.37
C LEU A 84 -9.01 22.02 1.23
N ASN A 85 -9.63 22.56 0.18
CA ASN A 85 -9.99 21.76 -1.00
C ASN A 85 -8.75 21.33 -1.79
N ASP A 86 -7.75 22.22 -1.93
CA ASP A 86 -6.48 21.89 -2.56
C ASP A 86 -5.70 20.84 -1.73
N TYR A 87 -5.73 20.98 -0.41
CA TYR A 87 -5.15 20.00 0.53
C TYR A 87 -5.80 18.62 0.38
N ALA A 88 -7.14 18.55 0.25
CA ALA A 88 -7.81 17.30 -0.07
C ALA A 88 -7.34 16.70 -1.41
N GLY A 89 -7.13 17.53 -2.43
CA GLY A 89 -6.58 17.10 -3.71
C GLY A 89 -5.17 16.48 -3.59
N GLN A 90 -4.32 17.03 -2.74
CA GLN A 90 -2.99 16.46 -2.49
C GLN A 90 -3.08 15.05 -1.88
N HIS A 91 -3.99 14.84 -0.92
CA HIS A 91 -4.23 13.51 -0.36
C HIS A 91 -4.74 12.50 -1.39
N GLU A 92 -5.54 12.92 -2.38
CA GLU A 92 -5.94 12.05 -3.49
C GLU A 92 -4.76 11.66 -4.37
N VAL A 93 -3.87 12.61 -4.68
CA VAL A 93 -2.64 12.31 -5.44
C VAL A 93 -1.75 11.32 -4.69
N ILE A 94 -1.65 11.43 -3.35
CA ILE A 94 -0.93 10.45 -2.53
C ILE A 94 -1.56 9.07 -2.66
N ALA A 95 -2.88 8.96 -2.52
CA ALA A 95 -3.60 7.69 -2.67
C ALA A 95 -3.43 7.08 -4.08
N GLU A 96 -3.52 7.92 -5.11
CA GLU A 96 -3.31 7.51 -6.50
C GLU A 96 -1.90 6.97 -6.71
N ASN A 97 -0.87 7.64 -6.17
CA ASN A 97 0.52 7.16 -6.25
C ASN A 97 0.73 5.85 -5.49
N LEU A 98 0.12 5.70 -4.31
CA LEU A 98 0.17 4.43 -3.56
C LEU A 98 -0.42 3.29 -4.39
N THR A 99 -1.53 3.54 -5.09
CA THR A 99 -2.23 2.53 -5.89
C THR A 99 -1.52 2.23 -7.22
N SER A 100 -1.26 3.25 -8.02
CA SER A 100 -0.77 3.11 -9.40
C SER A 100 0.70 2.74 -9.50
N GLN A 101 1.52 3.14 -8.52
CA GLN A 101 2.94 2.86 -8.53
C GLN A 101 3.28 1.76 -7.54
N ILE A 102 3.01 1.97 -6.24
CA ILE A 102 3.54 1.08 -5.21
C ILE A 102 2.80 -0.27 -5.18
N ILE A 103 1.47 -0.26 -5.08
CA ILE A 103 0.67 -1.49 -5.01
C ILE A 103 0.77 -2.29 -6.32
N ALA A 104 0.77 -1.62 -7.47
CA ALA A 104 0.95 -2.26 -8.77
C ALA A 104 2.28 -3.01 -8.85
N GLU A 105 3.38 -2.34 -8.49
CA GLU A 105 4.72 -2.93 -8.51
C GLU A 105 4.88 -4.08 -7.51
N LEU A 106 4.37 -3.93 -6.29
CA LEU A 106 4.37 -5.01 -5.29
C LEU A 106 3.55 -6.22 -5.76
N SER A 107 2.43 -6.00 -6.44
CA SER A 107 1.58 -7.08 -6.96
C SER A 107 2.26 -7.83 -8.12
N ARG A 108 2.97 -7.10 -8.99
CA ARG A 108 3.80 -7.69 -10.04
C ARG A 108 4.93 -8.54 -9.44
N TYR A 109 5.71 -7.94 -8.54
CA TYR A 109 6.81 -8.59 -7.86
C TYR A 109 6.37 -9.85 -7.09
N LEU A 110 5.23 -9.79 -6.40
CA LEU A 110 4.66 -10.95 -5.70
C LEU A 110 4.32 -12.11 -6.66
N THR A 111 3.81 -11.79 -7.85
CA THR A 111 3.49 -12.79 -8.88
C THR A 111 4.76 -13.45 -9.41
N GLU A 112 5.80 -12.66 -9.68
CA GLU A 112 7.12 -13.13 -10.11
C GLU A 112 7.76 -14.05 -9.06
N LEU A 113 7.81 -13.63 -7.79
CA LEU A 113 8.33 -14.45 -6.70
C LEU A 113 7.63 -15.80 -6.56
N LYS A 114 6.29 -15.83 -6.69
CA LYS A 114 5.52 -17.07 -6.64
C LYS A 114 5.80 -17.97 -7.85
N ALA A 115 6.03 -17.39 -9.02
CA ALA A 115 6.37 -18.14 -10.22
C ALA A 115 7.79 -18.72 -10.14
N GLU A 116 8.77 -17.92 -9.73
CA GLU A 116 10.16 -18.35 -9.54
C GLU A 116 10.25 -19.52 -8.56
N ARG A 117 9.62 -19.40 -7.39
CA ARG A 117 9.61 -20.47 -6.39
C ARG A 117 9.00 -21.78 -6.91
N LYS A 118 7.97 -21.71 -7.75
CA LYS A 118 7.38 -22.90 -8.40
C LYS A 118 8.32 -23.51 -9.44
N SER A 119 9.07 -22.69 -10.18
CA SER A 119 10.00 -23.15 -11.22
C SER A 119 11.24 -23.84 -10.66
N VAL A 120 11.73 -23.37 -9.52
CA VAL A 120 12.95 -23.85 -8.88
C VAL A 120 12.72 -25.15 -8.09
N ARG A 121 11.53 -25.33 -7.49
CA ARG A 121 11.15 -26.55 -6.75
C ARG A 121 11.39 -27.86 -7.50
N PRO A 122 10.90 -28.06 -8.75
CA PRO A 122 11.13 -29.30 -9.48
C PRO A 122 12.60 -29.46 -9.88
N HIS A 123 13.34 -28.37 -10.11
CA HIS A 123 14.75 -28.46 -10.49
C HIS A 123 15.63 -29.01 -9.37
N PHE A 124 15.25 -28.83 -8.10
CA PHE A 124 15.90 -29.49 -6.97
C PHE A 124 15.55 -30.99 -6.85
N LEU A 125 14.33 -31.38 -7.26
CA LEU A 125 13.88 -32.78 -7.30
C LEU A 125 14.50 -33.61 -8.43
N PHE A 126 15.09 -32.98 -9.46
CA PHE A 126 15.73 -33.67 -10.59
C PHE A 126 17.26 -33.81 -10.46
N ILE A 127 17.87 -33.18 -9.44
CA ILE A 127 19.32 -33.24 -9.19
C ILE A 127 19.70 -34.40 -8.23
N PHE A 128 18.70 -35.05 -7.62
CA PHE A 128 18.82 -36.29 -6.86
C PHE A 128 17.95 -37.38 -7.50
#